data_AF-Q72TW3-F1
#
_entry.id   AF-Q72TW3-F1
#
_cell.length_a   1.000
_cell.length_b   1.000
_cell.length_c   1.000
_cell.angle_alpha   90.00
_cell.angle_beta   90.00
_cell.angle_gamma   90.00
#
_symmetry.space_group_name_H-M   'P 1'
#
loop_
_entity.id
_entity.type
_entity.pdbx_description
1 polymer ?
#
loop_
_entity_poly.entity_id
_entity_poly.type
_entity_poly.pdbx_seq_one_letter_code
_entity_poly.pdbx_strand_id
1 'polypeptide(L)'
;MAALDMRKSLIQFNKGRGSDKKPKIFIGIGINTGEVIAGQIGSEDRLEYTVIGDTVNLASRVESLTKVFGADILITGNSYEKVKGIFNVEKLKPIQVKGKKSLQTIYAVLGHSKDKNCPKNLKELRKQIGMEFKSGRSK
;
A
#
# COMPACT_ATOMS: atom_id res chain seq x y z
N MET A 1 -3.47 -1.95 -11.16
CA MET A 1 -2.93 -0.80 -11.91
C MET A 1 -3.25 0.53 -11.22
N ALA A 2 -4.50 0.80 -10.82
CA ALA A 2 -4.92 2.03 -10.14
C ALA A 2 -3.95 2.61 -9.09
N ALA A 3 -3.42 1.80 -8.17
CA ALA A 3 -2.46 2.28 -7.15
C ALA A 3 -1.16 2.87 -7.76
N LEU A 4 -0.66 2.29 -8.86
CA LEU A 4 0.50 2.84 -9.58
C LEU A 4 0.16 4.15 -10.30
N ASP A 5 -1.06 4.29 -10.80
CA ASP A 5 -1.54 5.51 -11.44
C ASP A 5 -1.72 6.63 -10.42
N MET A 6 -2.22 6.30 -9.22
CA MET A 6 -2.27 7.22 -8.07
C MET A 6 -0.86 7.67 -7.69
N ARG A 7 0.11 6.76 -7.57
CA ARG A 7 1.53 7.09 -7.34
C ARG A 7 2.07 8.04 -8.41
N LYS A 8 1.89 7.71 -9.69
CA LYS A 8 2.34 8.55 -10.81
C LYS A 8 1.73 9.96 -10.73
N SER A 9 0.43 10.04 -10.50
CA SER A 9 -0.29 11.31 -10.39
C SER A 9 0.23 12.13 -9.21
N LEU A 10 0.50 11.50 -8.07
CA LEU A 10 1.04 12.18 -6.90
C LEU A 10 2.48 12.68 -7.12
N ILE A 11 3.32 11.91 -7.81
CA ILE A 11 4.66 12.36 -8.22
C ILE A 11 4.55 13.63 -9.07
N GLN A 12 3.62 13.65 -10.04
CA GLN A 12 3.38 14.85 -10.87
C GLN A 12 2.85 16.01 -10.02
N PHE A 13 1.90 15.76 -9.14
CA PHE A 13 1.32 16.78 -8.26
C PHE A 13 2.35 17.40 -7.30
N ASN A 14 3.33 16.61 -6.89
CA ASN A 14 4.43 17.08 -6.04
C ASN A 14 5.52 17.84 -6.82
N LYS A 15 5.45 17.95 -8.15
CA LYS A 15 6.35 18.82 -8.91
C LYS A 15 6.13 20.27 -8.48
N GLY A 16 7.18 20.94 -8.01
CA GLY A 16 7.09 22.29 -7.45
C GLY A 16 6.62 22.36 -5.99
N ARG A 17 6.51 21.21 -5.31
CA ARG A 17 6.30 21.10 -3.86
C ARG A 17 7.60 20.63 -3.17
N GLY A 18 7.75 20.94 -1.90
CA GLY A 18 8.95 20.64 -1.09
C GLY A 18 9.50 21.84 -0.30
N SER A 19 8.79 22.99 -0.31
CA SER A 19 9.09 24.11 0.58
C SER A 19 8.14 24.12 1.77
N ASP A 20 8.45 24.88 2.81
CA ASP A 20 7.60 25.01 4.01
C ASP A 20 6.19 25.53 3.67
N LYS A 21 6.09 26.39 2.65
CA LYS A 21 4.79 26.93 2.17
C LYS A 21 4.02 25.93 1.30
N LYS A 22 4.69 24.95 0.71
CA LYS A 22 4.11 23.93 -0.17
C LYS A 22 4.76 22.57 0.11
N PRO A 23 4.48 21.93 1.26
CA PRO A 23 5.07 20.65 1.58
C PRO A 23 4.61 19.57 0.59
N LYS A 24 5.45 18.56 0.38
CA LYS A 24 5.09 17.38 -0.42
C LYS A 24 3.98 16.60 0.28
N ILE A 25 3.09 16.02 -0.52
CA ILE A 25 2.04 15.12 -0.04
C ILE A 25 2.49 13.68 -0.26
N PHE A 26 2.25 12.82 0.72
CA PHE A 26 2.49 11.39 0.63
C PHE A 26 1.19 10.65 0.95
N ILE A 27 0.98 9.52 0.28
CA ILE A 27 -0.15 8.62 0.53
C ILE A 27 0.37 7.23 0.85
N GLY A 28 -0.39 6.49 1.66
CA GLY A 28 -0.23 5.05 1.84
C GLY A 28 -1.36 4.33 1.13
N ILE A 29 -1.05 3.20 0.49
CA ILE A 29 -2.02 2.31 -0.15
C ILE A 29 -1.76 0.90 0.35
N GLY A 30 -2.76 0.32 1.01
CA GLY A 30 -2.77 -1.07 1.45
C GLY A 30 -3.78 -1.89 0.65
N ILE A 31 -3.33 -2.99 0.05
CA ILE A 31 -4.19 -3.88 -0.74
C ILE A 31 -4.18 -5.27 -0.13
N ASN A 32 -5.37 -5.81 0.09
CA ASN A 32 -5.57 -7.17 0.55
C ASN A 32 -6.66 -7.87 -0.28
N THR A 33 -6.51 -9.18 -0.45
CA THR A 33 -7.48 -10.04 -1.12
C THR A 33 -7.92 -11.15 -0.16
N GLY A 34 -9.23 -11.35 -0.05
CA GLY A 34 -9.83 -12.37 0.79
C GLY A 34 -11.34 -12.31 0.71
N GLU A 35 -12.00 -13.24 1.40
CA GLU A 35 -13.45 -13.27 1.50
C GLU A 35 -13.96 -12.14 2.38
N VAL A 36 -15.14 -11.65 2.01
CA VAL A 36 -15.84 -10.54 2.66
C VAL A 36 -17.34 -10.76 2.59
N ILE A 37 -18.07 -10.16 3.52
CA ILE A 37 -19.52 -10.05 3.45
C ILE A 37 -19.83 -8.65 2.89
N ALA A 38 -20.55 -8.59 1.79
CA ALA A 38 -21.01 -7.34 1.19
C ALA A 38 -22.53 -7.25 1.29
N GLY A 39 -23.06 -6.10 1.69
CA GLY A 39 -24.50 -5.92 1.88
C GLY A 39 -24.88 -4.48 2.19
N GLN A 40 -26.19 -4.22 2.22
CA GLN A 40 -26.74 -2.94 2.66
C GLN A 40 -26.82 -2.93 4.19
N ILE A 41 -26.34 -1.86 4.80
CA ILE A 41 -26.35 -1.66 6.25
C ILE A 41 -26.88 -0.27 6.55
N GLY A 42 -27.81 -0.17 7.50
CA GLY A 42 -28.41 1.08 7.96
C GLY A 42 -29.91 0.94 8.25
N SER A 43 -30.55 2.04 8.63
CA SER A 43 -32.00 2.13 8.78
C SER A 43 -32.68 2.38 7.43
N GLU A 44 -34.01 2.25 7.37
CA GLU A 44 -34.81 2.46 6.14
C GLU A 44 -34.50 3.79 5.45
N ASP A 45 -34.21 4.85 6.22
CA ASP A 45 -33.91 6.19 5.69
C ASP A 45 -32.45 6.39 5.23
N ARG A 46 -31.54 5.44 5.53
CA ARG A 46 -30.11 5.57 5.21
C ARG A 46 -29.45 4.20 5.04
N LEU A 47 -29.64 3.59 3.88
CA LEU A 47 -28.97 2.36 3.50
C LEU A 47 -27.65 2.65 2.79
N GLU A 48 -26.54 2.20 3.36
CA GLU A 48 -25.22 2.25 2.73
C GLU A 48 -24.78 0.84 2.30
N TYR A 49 -24.33 0.70 1.05
CA TYR A 49 -23.74 -0.56 0.59
C TYR A 49 -22.29 -0.63 1.06
N THR A 50 -21.98 -1.60 1.90
CA THR A 50 -20.68 -1.72 2.55
C THR A 50 -20.16 -3.15 2.55
N VAL A 51 -18.87 -3.27 2.84
CA VAL A 51 -18.15 -4.54 2.89
C VAL A 51 -17.57 -4.70 4.29
N ILE A 52 -17.91 -5.80 4.95
CA ILE A 52 -17.48 -6.12 6.31
C ILE A 52 -16.63 -7.39 6.31
N GLY A 53 -15.58 -7.36 7.11
CA GLY A 53 -14.82 -8.55 7.45
C GLY A 53 -13.36 -8.25 7.79
N ASP A 54 -12.69 -9.26 8.36
CA ASP A 54 -11.27 -9.21 8.69
C ASP A 54 -10.38 -8.87 7.49
N THR A 55 -10.81 -9.24 6.27
CA THR A 55 -10.11 -8.92 5.03
C THR A 55 -10.00 -7.41 4.80
N VAL A 56 -11.06 -6.65 5.05
CA VAL A 56 -11.09 -5.19 4.91
C VAL A 56 -10.23 -4.54 5.99
N ASN A 57 -10.35 -5.01 7.24
CA ASN A 57 -9.53 -4.56 8.35
C ASN A 57 -8.03 -4.78 8.11
N LEU A 58 -7.67 -5.92 7.49
CA LEU A 58 -6.28 -6.19 7.13
C LEU A 58 -5.76 -5.21 6.06
N ALA A 59 -6.56 -4.84 5.06
CA ALA A 59 -6.15 -3.84 4.05
C ALA A 59 -5.78 -2.50 4.70
N SER A 60 -6.63 -2.00 5.61
CA SER A 60 -6.38 -0.77 6.37
C SER A 60 -5.11 -0.85 7.22
N ARG A 61 -4.89 -1.98 7.92
CA ARG A 61 -3.65 -2.19 8.69
C ARG A 61 -2.40 -2.22 7.80
N VAL A 62 -2.49 -2.84 6.63
CA VAL A 62 -1.40 -2.87 5.66
C VAL A 62 -1.10 -1.48 5.12
N GLU A 63 -2.12 -0.65 4.88
CA GLU A 63 -1.94 0.76 4.54
C GLU A 63 -1.13 1.47 5.63
N SER A 64 -1.49 1.31 6.90
CA SER A 64 -0.80 2.02 7.98
C SER A 64 0.70 1.63 8.11
N LEU A 65 1.07 0.43 7.67
CA LEU A 65 2.46 -0.03 7.66
C LEU A 65 3.32 0.57 6.56
N THR A 66 2.72 1.25 5.57
CA THR A 66 3.44 2.00 4.53
C THR A 66 4.48 2.95 5.14
N LYS A 67 4.10 3.64 6.21
CA LYS A 67 4.96 4.55 6.98
C LYS A 67 6.11 3.82 7.67
N VAL A 68 5.86 2.63 8.20
CA VAL A 68 6.86 1.82 8.90
C VAL A 68 7.89 1.25 7.94
N PHE A 69 7.45 0.81 6.77
CA PHE A 69 8.33 0.23 5.76
C PHE A 69 8.89 1.25 4.76
N GLY A 70 8.45 2.50 4.81
CA GLY A 70 8.89 3.54 3.88
C GLY A 70 8.57 3.18 2.43
N ALA A 71 7.34 2.72 2.19
CA ALA A 71 6.82 2.34 0.89
C ALA A 71 5.39 2.85 0.77
N ASP A 72 5.00 3.42 -0.35
CA ASP A 72 3.68 4.00 -0.56
C ASP A 72 2.60 2.98 -0.98
N ILE A 73 3.00 1.81 -1.50
CA ILE A 73 2.06 0.74 -1.88
C ILE A 73 2.52 -0.59 -1.28
N LEU A 74 1.69 -1.16 -0.41
CA LEU A 74 1.89 -2.47 0.20
C LEU A 74 0.74 -3.43 -0.15
N ILE A 75 1.09 -4.68 -0.41
CA ILE A 75 0.13 -5.75 -0.68
C ILE A 75 0.39 -6.96 0.21
N THR A 76 -0.68 -7.67 0.57
CA THR A 76 -0.58 -8.95 1.29
C THR A 76 -0.14 -10.09 0.38
N GLY A 77 0.32 -11.19 0.97
CA GLY A 77 0.63 -12.43 0.25
C GLY A 77 -0.52 -12.93 -0.63
N ASN A 78 -1.76 -12.90 -0.13
CA ASN A 78 -2.93 -13.29 -0.92
C ASN A 78 -3.07 -12.44 -2.19
N SER A 79 -2.84 -11.13 -2.08
CA SER A 79 -2.90 -10.22 -3.22
C SER A 79 -1.74 -10.47 -4.17
N TYR A 80 -0.53 -10.68 -3.64
CA TYR A 80 0.66 -11.00 -4.41
C TYR A 80 0.46 -12.25 -5.27
N GLU A 81 -0.11 -13.33 -4.72
CA GLU A 81 -0.35 -14.55 -5.48
C GLU A 81 -1.27 -14.34 -6.70
N LYS A 82 -2.18 -13.37 -6.63
CA LYS A 82 -3.08 -13.02 -7.74
C LYS A 82 -2.42 -12.14 -8.80
N VAL A 83 -1.33 -11.44 -8.48
CA VAL A 83 -0.71 -10.45 -9.37
C VAL A 83 0.77 -10.73 -9.68
N LYS A 84 1.32 -11.85 -9.17
CA LYS A 84 2.70 -12.27 -9.43
C LYS A 84 2.97 -12.37 -10.93
N GLY A 85 4.14 -11.91 -11.36
CA GLY A 85 4.53 -11.81 -12.77
C GLY A 85 4.02 -10.56 -13.50
N ILE A 86 3.00 -9.87 -12.98
CA ILE A 86 2.49 -8.62 -13.58
C ILE A 86 3.21 -7.40 -12.98
N PHE A 87 3.56 -7.46 -11.69
CA PHE A 87 4.24 -6.37 -10.99
C PHE A 87 5.55 -6.84 -10.37
N ASN A 88 6.55 -5.95 -10.39
CA ASN A 88 7.77 -6.13 -9.62
C ASN A 88 7.49 -5.72 -8.18
N VAL A 89 7.92 -6.56 -7.24
CA VAL A 89 7.69 -6.37 -5.81
C VAL A 89 8.96 -6.64 -5.03
N GLU A 90 9.05 -6.04 -3.84
CA GLU A 90 10.06 -6.38 -2.84
C GLU A 90 9.37 -7.05 -1.65
N LYS A 91 9.82 -8.26 -1.29
CA LYS A 91 9.28 -8.99 -0.13
C LYS A 91 9.80 -8.34 1.15
N LEU A 92 8.88 -8.01 2.05
CA LEU A 92 9.19 -7.40 3.34
C LEU A 92 9.21 -8.42 4.47
N LYS A 93 9.61 -7.96 5.66
CA LYS A 93 9.54 -8.76 6.88
C LYS A 93 8.08 -9.16 7.16
N PRO A 94 7.78 -10.44 7.43
CA PRO A 94 6.46 -10.85 7.86
C PRO A 94 6.04 -10.12 9.13
N ILE A 95 4.75 -9.81 9.24
CA ILE A 95 4.17 -9.12 10.38
C ILE A 95 3.18 -10.02 11.11
N GLN A 96 3.08 -9.84 12.42
CA GLN A 96 2.00 -10.42 13.18
C GLN A 96 0.84 -9.43 13.21
N VAL A 97 -0.30 -9.85 12.67
CA VAL A 97 -1.51 -9.03 12.68
C VAL A 97 -2.38 -9.46 13.85
N LYS A 98 -2.79 -8.50 14.68
CA LYS A 98 -3.71 -8.75 15.78
C LYS A 98 -4.97 -9.47 15.27
N GLY A 99 -5.27 -10.62 15.86
CA GLY A 99 -6.41 -11.47 15.47
C GLY A 99 -6.10 -12.56 14.42
N LYS A 100 -4.90 -12.58 13.82
CA LYS A 100 -4.46 -13.66 12.93
C LYS A 100 -3.42 -14.54 13.64
N LYS A 101 -3.60 -15.86 13.57
CA LYS A 101 -2.66 -16.85 14.16
C LYS A 101 -1.35 -16.94 13.37
N SER A 102 -1.38 -16.72 12.05
CA SER A 102 -0.21 -16.81 11.18
C SER A 102 0.40 -15.44 10.86
N LEU A 103 1.73 -15.42 10.73
CA LEU A 103 2.45 -14.27 10.22
C LEU A 103 2.00 -13.97 8.78
N GLN A 104 1.70 -12.70 8.53
CA GLN A 104 1.29 -12.23 7.21
C GLN A 104 2.54 -11.74 6.46
N THR A 105 2.78 -12.31 5.28
CA THR A 105 3.84 -11.80 4.40
C THR A 105 3.33 -10.58 3.65
N ILE A 106 4.12 -9.50 3.66
CA ILE A 106 3.82 -8.24 2.99
C ILE A 106 4.85 -8.00 1.88
N TYR A 107 4.41 -7.38 0.80
CA TYR A 107 5.22 -7.02 -0.34
C TYR A 107 5.04 -5.53 -0.64
N ALA A 108 6.14 -4.83 -0.92
CA ALA A 108 6.07 -3.48 -1.48
C ALA A 108 6.00 -3.56 -3.00
N VAL A 109 5.09 -2.82 -3.63
CA VAL A 109 4.97 -2.79 -5.09
C VAL A 109 5.92 -1.76 -5.66
N LEU A 110 6.86 -2.19 -6.50
CA LEU A 110 7.85 -1.32 -7.12
C LEU A 110 7.31 -0.69 -8.41
N GLY A 111 6.60 -1.48 -9.22
CA GLY A 111 6.05 -1.02 -10.49
C GLY A 111 5.55 -2.18 -11.35
N HIS A 112 5.15 -1.87 -12.58
CA HIS A 112 4.74 -2.88 -13.56
C HIS A 112 5.96 -3.63 -14.10
N SER A 113 5.87 -4.95 -14.26
CA SER A 113 7.02 -5.80 -14.66
C SER A 113 7.59 -5.42 -16.03
N LYS A 114 6.72 -4.94 -16.94
CA LYS A 114 7.09 -4.44 -18.27
C LYS A 114 7.65 -3.00 -18.31
N ASP A 115 7.64 -2.26 -17.19
CA ASP A 115 8.15 -0.89 -17.16
C ASP A 115 9.67 -0.88 -17.01
N LYS A 116 10.38 -0.39 -18.02
CA LYS A 116 11.85 -0.29 -18.02
C LYS A 116 12.38 0.65 -16.94
N ASN A 117 11.55 1.60 -16.49
CA ASN A 117 11.91 2.57 -15.45
C ASN A 117 11.44 2.13 -14.06
N CYS A 118 10.96 0.89 -13.91
CA CYS A 118 10.58 0.34 -12.62
C CYS A 118 11.78 0.32 -11.66
N PRO A 119 11.63 0.83 -10.42
CA PRO A 119 12.62 0.64 -9.37
C PRO A 119 12.92 -0.84 -9.16
N LYS A 120 14.19 -1.15 -8.88
CA LYS A 120 14.64 -2.52 -8.58
C LYS A 120 14.49 -2.88 -7.10
N ASN A 121 14.38 -1.89 -6.23
CA ASN A 121 14.26 -2.06 -4.79
C ASN A 121 13.61 -0.83 -4.13
N LEU A 122 13.33 -0.94 -2.84
CA LEU A 122 12.73 0.11 -2.02
C LEU A 122 13.59 1.36 -1.90
N LYS A 123 14.92 1.22 -1.93
CA LYS A 123 15.83 2.38 -1.88
C LYS A 123 15.65 3.25 -3.13
N GLU A 124 15.61 2.64 -4.31
CA GLU A 124 15.32 3.33 -5.57
C GLU A 124 13.90 3.90 -5.60
N LEU A 125 12.90 3.13 -5.14
CA LEU A 125 11.52 3.59 -5.07
C LEU A 125 11.39 4.86 -4.21
N ARG A 126 11.97 4.86 -3.01
CA ARG A 126 11.96 6.01 -2.08
C ARG A 126 12.55 7.26 -2.72
N LYS A 127 13.65 7.11 -3.46
CA LYS A 127 14.27 8.21 -4.22
C LYS A 127 13.31 8.74 -5.29
N GLN A 128 12.64 7.84 -6.03
CA GLN A 128 11.70 8.20 -7.08
C GLN A 128 10.47 8.96 -6.54
N ILE A 129 9.88 8.49 -5.43
CA ILE A 129 8.71 9.15 -4.83
C ILE A 129 9.09 10.36 -3.95
N GLY A 130 10.39 10.60 -3.75
CA GLY A 130 10.91 11.70 -2.95
C GLY A 130 10.60 11.58 -1.46
N MET A 131 10.53 10.35 -0.94
CA MET A 131 10.29 10.05 0.47
C MET A 131 11.61 9.89 1.21
N GLU A 132 11.83 10.71 2.24
CA GLU A 132 12.94 10.53 3.17
C GLU A 132 12.56 9.50 4.23
N PHE A 133 13.17 8.32 4.17
CA PHE A 133 12.98 7.28 5.16
C PHE A 133 14.18 7.22 6.10
N LYS A 134 14.03 7.77 7.32
CA LYS A 134 14.95 7.48 8.41
C LYS A 134 14.58 6.10 8.93
N SER A 135 15.45 5.11 8.69
CA SER A 135 15.33 3.79 9.32
C SER A 135 15.27 3.97 10.83
N GLY A 136 14.06 4.01 11.39
CA GLY A 136 13.86 3.98 12.83
C GLY A 136 14.53 2.73 13.35
N ARG A 137 15.44 2.89 14.34
CA ARG A 137 16.02 1.78 15.08
C ARG A 137 14.88 0.85 15.48
N SER A 138 14.93 -0.39 15.00
CA SER A 138 14.16 -1.47 15.58
C SER A 138 14.51 -1.49 17.07
N LYS A 139 13.57 -1.08 17.91
CA LYS A 139 13.51 -1.60 19.28
C LYS A 139 12.74 -2.91 19.22
#